data_AF-A0A9K3Q8S1-F1
#
_entry.id   AF-A0A9K3Q8S1-F1
#
_cell.length_a   1.000
_cell.length_b   1.000
_cell.length_c   1.000
_cell.angle_alpha   90.00
_cell.angle_beta   90.00
_cell.angle_gamma   90.00
#
_symmetry.space_group_name_H-M   'P 1'
#
loop_
_entity.id
_entity.type
_entity.pdbx_description
1 polymer ?
#
loop_
_entity_poly.entity_id
_entity_poly.type
_entity_poly.pdbx_seq_one_letter_code
_entity_poly.pdbx_strand_id
1 'polypeptide(L)'
;MAAYNDEPSPCANCGNDAIKECGQCHRVVYCNRDCQKADWKKHKHICFPQGAKCIRCLEIIDDNNLRQCQVPHPVHLLDDAGSSFSFGSGGVSTWNFSCRACFKNFTKEGQNYNERDTAPITKGAKFCFSGSHTIKPLPDTDLRRVTKDAMVLNAGPNLQQQIDAIPVTMPQIRILTIQSTGGYDDSIQPKLEVSMPELETLQLIDVAFQKVTLNQQLTPKIEDLTMQNIPDECQLTVLLPELKTFSMHYYGPSSDESWIHEMLATSTKLVTFDSYKLRVGPELTFAGNSLQSINLHRAELLHSLTLYAPNLHHLSLQACYNFEGTFTILDSHPRFAPVRSQSPFVVNTLNACLSPAIQRTLQSNPRIVWEDDGDATNPLEAHFAGWQSGW
;
A
#
# COMPACT_ATOMS: atom_id res chain seq x y z
N MET A 1 44.49 -28.91 -8.71
CA MET A 1 45.39 -28.17 -9.60
C MET A 1 44.51 -27.39 -10.57
N ALA A 2 44.32 -26.09 -10.33
CA ALA A 2 43.58 -25.23 -11.27
C ALA A 2 44.55 -24.80 -12.37
N ALA A 3 44.18 -25.02 -13.63
CA ALA A 3 44.94 -24.52 -14.78
C ALA A 3 44.89 -22.99 -14.73
N TYR A 4 46.04 -22.35 -14.48
CA TYR A 4 46.20 -20.92 -14.68
C TYR A 4 46.23 -20.68 -16.19
N ASN A 5 45.20 -20.03 -16.72
CA ASN A 5 45.25 -19.46 -18.06
C ASN A 5 46.22 -18.27 -18.02
N ASP A 6 47.51 -18.51 -18.28
CA ASP A 6 48.59 -17.51 -18.37
C ASP A 6 48.58 -16.74 -19.71
N GLU A 7 47.45 -16.72 -20.43
CA GLU A 7 47.33 -15.95 -21.68
C GLU A 7 47.12 -14.46 -21.35
N PRO A 8 48.04 -13.57 -21.76
CA PRO A 8 47.90 -12.14 -21.52
C PRO A 8 46.62 -11.61 -22.14
N SER A 9 45.81 -10.94 -21.34
CA SER A 9 44.58 -10.28 -21.77
C SER A 9 44.76 -8.75 -21.76
N PRO A 10 44.06 -8.00 -22.62
CA PRO A 10 44.26 -6.55 -22.73
C PRO A 10 43.84 -5.83 -21.44
N CYS A 11 44.70 -4.95 -20.94
CA CYS A 11 44.44 -4.15 -19.74
C CYS A 11 43.19 -3.28 -19.91
N ALA A 12 42.27 -3.36 -18.96
CA ALA A 12 41.01 -2.61 -19.01
C ALA A 12 41.16 -1.07 -19.01
N ASN A 13 42.33 -0.54 -18.66
CA ASN A 13 42.61 0.90 -18.68
C ASN A 13 43.42 1.36 -19.91
N CYS A 14 44.53 0.67 -20.25
CA CYS A 14 45.46 1.12 -21.31
C CYS A 14 45.57 0.20 -22.52
N GLY A 15 44.95 -0.98 -22.51
CA GLY A 15 44.98 -1.94 -23.63
C GLY A 15 46.22 -2.83 -23.72
N ASN A 16 47.32 -2.53 -23.01
CA ASN A 16 48.52 -3.37 -22.99
C ASN A 16 48.28 -4.73 -22.32
N ASP A 17 49.10 -5.72 -22.65
CA ASP A 17 49.07 -7.05 -22.03
C ASP A 17 49.08 -6.99 -20.50
N ALA A 18 48.14 -7.72 -19.91
CA ALA A 18 47.91 -7.77 -18.48
C ALA A 18 47.53 -9.19 -18.04
N ILE A 19 48.01 -9.55 -16.85
CA ILE A 19 47.73 -10.85 -16.22
C ILE A 19 47.10 -10.72 -14.82
N LYS A 20 47.04 -9.50 -14.26
CA LYS A 20 46.54 -9.30 -12.89
C LYS A 20 45.05 -9.00 -12.91
N GLU A 21 44.26 -9.97 -12.50
CA GLU A 21 42.82 -9.82 -12.36
C GLU A 21 42.43 -8.87 -11.21
N CYS A 22 41.27 -8.25 -11.33
CA CYS A 22 40.62 -7.59 -10.22
C CYS A 22 40.26 -8.61 -9.12
N GLY A 23 40.91 -8.52 -7.97
CA GLY A 23 40.75 -9.49 -6.88
C GLY A 23 39.37 -9.56 -6.20
N GLN A 24 38.40 -8.76 -6.65
CA GLN A 24 37.01 -8.86 -6.17
C GLN A 24 36.11 -9.56 -7.19
N CYS A 25 36.19 -9.17 -8.46
CA CYS A 25 35.24 -9.63 -9.48
C CYS A 25 35.85 -10.62 -10.47
N HIS A 26 37.17 -10.65 -10.61
CA HIS A 26 37.93 -11.47 -11.56
C HIS A 26 37.57 -11.27 -13.05
N ARG A 27 36.75 -10.25 -13.39
CA ARG A 27 36.26 -10.01 -14.77
C ARG A 27 37.16 -9.15 -15.63
N VAL A 28 38.07 -8.39 -15.01
CA VAL A 28 38.93 -7.43 -15.72
C VAL A 28 40.37 -7.61 -15.25
N VAL A 29 41.29 -7.41 -16.18
CA VAL A 29 42.74 -7.50 -15.93
C VAL A 29 43.42 -6.13 -16.04
N TYR A 30 44.48 -5.95 -15.26
CA TYR A 30 45.28 -4.73 -15.24
C TYR A 30 46.77 -5.05 -15.30
N CYS A 31 47.54 -4.24 -16.02
CA CYS A 31 49.01 -4.41 -16.04
C CYS A 31 49.63 -4.02 -14.69
N ASN A 32 49.04 -3.04 -13.99
CA ASN A 32 49.49 -2.55 -12.69
C ASN A 32 48.36 -1.87 -11.88
N ARG A 33 48.68 -1.53 -10.63
CA ARG A 33 47.75 -0.90 -9.67
C ARG A 33 47.31 0.50 -10.09
N ASP A 34 48.13 1.23 -10.84
CA ASP A 34 47.79 2.59 -11.29
C ASP A 34 46.70 2.54 -12.36
N CYS A 35 46.78 1.56 -13.28
CA CYS A 35 45.72 1.28 -14.24
C CYS A 35 44.41 0.87 -13.56
N GLN A 36 44.47 0.04 -12.51
CA GLN A 36 43.28 -0.31 -11.72
C GLN A 36 42.66 0.93 -11.05
N LYS A 37 43.46 1.79 -10.41
CA LYS A 37 42.97 3.02 -9.76
C LYS A 37 42.37 4.00 -10.76
N ALA A 38 42.96 4.12 -11.94
CA ALA A 38 42.45 4.98 -13.01
C ALA A 38 41.06 4.51 -13.50
N ASP A 39 40.90 3.21 -13.71
CA ASP A 39 39.62 2.61 -14.13
C ASP A 39 38.57 2.52 -13.00
N TRP A 40 39.01 2.53 -11.73
CA TRP A 40 38.14 2.30 -10.57
C TRP A 40 36.88 3.17 -10.54
N LYS A 41 36.96 4.44 -10.98
CA LYS A 41 35.79 5.33 -11.04
C LYS A 41 34.66 4.76 -11.89
N LYS A 42 34.98 4.03 -12.96
CA LYS A 42 34.03 3.35 -13.86
C LYS A 42 33.74 1.93 -13.39
N HIS A 43 34.77 1.18 -12.99
CA HIS A 43 34.66 -0.23 -12.63
C HIS A 43 33.90 -0.48 -11.32
N LYS A 44 34.03 0.39 -10.31
CA LYS A 44 33.43 0.19 -8.97
C LYS A 44 31.92 -0.06 -8.98
N HIS A 45 31.21 0.43 -10.00
CA HIS A 45 29.76 0.30 -10.13
C HIS A 45 29.31 -1.06 -10.68
N ILE A 46 30.25 -1.84 -11.23
CA ILE A 46 30.03 -3.17 -11.81
C ILE A 46 30.94 -4.23 -11.18
N CYS A 47 31.71 -3.85 -10.14
CA CYS A 47 32.64 -4.72 -9.46
C CYS A 47 31.92 -5.52 -8.38
N PHE A 48 31.38 -6.67 -8.75
CA PHE A 48 30.70 -7.60 -7.84
C PHE A 48 31.44 -8.95 -7.81
N PRO A 49 31.47 -9.68 -6.69
CA PRO A 49 31.92 -11.07 -6.69
C PRO A 49 31.18 -11.92 -7.72
N GLN A 50 31.84 -12.92 -8.28
CA GLN A 50 31.20 -13.84 -9.23
C GLN A 50 30.06 -14.60 -8.52
N GLY A 51 28.88 -14.66 -9.15
CA GLY A 51 27.70 -15.28 -8.55
C GLY A 51 27.05 -14.49 -7.41
N ALA A 52 27.46 -13.24 -7.18
CA ALA A 52 26.82 -12.41 -6.16
C ALA A 52 25.34 -12.16 -6.48
N LYS A 53 24.47 -12.31 -5.47
CA LYS A 53 23.05 -12.00 -5.58
C LYS A 53 22.80 -10.54 -5.19
N CYS A 54 22.14 -9.78 -6.05
CA CYS A 54 21.74 -8.42 -5.72
C CYS A 54 20.68 -8.45 -4.62
N ILE A 55 20.87 -7.70 -3.54
CA ILE A 55 19.90 -7.70 -2.44
C ILE A 55 18.65 -6.86 -2.74
N ARG A 56 18.66 -6.10 -3.84
CA ARG A 56 17.55 -5.24 -4.27
C ARG A 56 16.61 -5.95 -5.25
N CYS A 57 17.12 -6.47 -6.36
CA CYS A 57 16.31 -7.18 -7.37
C CYS A 57 16.30 -8.70 -7.18
N LEU A 58 17.13 -9.25 -6.28
CA LEU A 58 17.30 -10.69 -6.04
C LEU A 58 17.84 -11.50 -7.23
N GLU A 59 18.24 -10.85 -8.33
CA GLU A 59 18.91 -11.51 -9.44
C GLU A 59 20.37 -11.83 -9.13
N ILE A 60 20.89 -12.89 -9.75
CA ILE A 60 22.32 -13.18 -9.79
C ILE A 60 22.98 -12.16 -10.72
N ILE A 61 24.09 -11.57 -10.27
CA ILE A 61 24.83 -10.57 -11.03
C ILE A 61 25.84 -11.28 -11.94
N ASP A 62 25.61 -11.19 -13.24
CA ASP A 62 26.44 -11.76 -14.30
C ASP A 62 26.80 -10.71 -15.35
N ASP A 63 27.53 -11.14 -16.39
CA ASP A 63 28.05 -10.25 -17.43
C ASP A 63 26.95 -9.63 -18.31
N ASN A 64 25.75 -10.21 -18.33
CA ASN A 64 24.61 -9.72 -19.10
C ASN A 64 23.85 -8.61 -18.37
N ASN A 65 23.85 -8.62 -17.03
CA ASN A 65 23.07 -7.66 -16.23
C ASN A 65 23.89 -6.71 -15.34
N LEU A 66 25.23 -6.69 -15.40
CA LEU A 66 26.11 -5.87 -14.53
C LEU A 66 25.66 -4.43 -14.24
N ARG A 67 24.95 -3.79 -15.17
CA ARG A 67 24.51 -2.38 -15.10
C ARG A 67 23.00 -2.20 -14.96
N GLN A 68 22.23 -3.27 -14.84
CA GLN A 68 20.77 -3.24 -14.99
C GLN A 68 20.06 -3.89 -13.80
N CYS A 69 20.15 -3.26 -12.63
CA CYS A 69 19.24 -3.59 -11.54
C CYS A 69 17.90 -2.92 -11.78
N GLN A 70 16.89 -3.72 -12.12
CA GLN A 70 15.51 -3.27 -12.30
C GLN A 70 14.62 -3.91 -11.24
N VAL A 71 13.72 -3.13 -10.66
CA VAL A 71 12.75 -3.60 -9.68
C VAL A 71 11.36 -3.17 -10.15
N PRO A 72 10.43 -4.11 -10.37
CA PRO A 72 9.05 -3.76 -10.69
C PRO A 72 8.41 -2.99 -9.54
N HIS A 73 7.34 -2.24 -9.80
CA HIS A 73 6.59 -1.60 -8.73
C HIS A 73 5.94 -2.66 -7.82
N PRO A 74 6.20 -2.64 -6.49
CA PRO A 74 5.60 -3.60 -5.59
C PRO A 74 4.08 -3.36 -5.51
N VAL A 75 3.29 -4.40 -5.82
CA VAL A 75 1.82 -4.29 -5.92
C VAL A 75 1.20 -3.74 -4.63
N HIS A 76 1.68 -4.20 -3.47
CA HIS A 76 1.21 -3.75 -2.15
C HIS A 76 1.49 -2.27 -1.82
N LEU A 77 2.30 -1.59 -2.64
CA LEU A 77 2.66 -0.17 -2.51
C LEU A 77 2.13 0.66 -3.68
N LEU A 78 1.19 0.13 -4.46
CA LEU A 78 0.51 0.85 -5.51
C LEU A 78 -0.81 1.41 -4.99
N ASP A 79 -1.02 2.70 -5.22
CA ASP A 79 -2.31 3.36 -4.99
C ASP A 79 -2.97 3.61 -6.36
N ASP A 80 -4.27 3.34 -6.46
CA ASP A 80 -5.08 3.64 -7.63
C ASP A 80 -5.28 5.15 -7.76
N ALA A 81 -4.84 5.72 -8.89
CA ALA A 81 -4.97 7.15 -9.19
C ALA A 81 -6.03 7.42 -10.28
N GLY A 82 -6.98 6.50 -10.44
CA GLY A 82 -8.11 6.59 -11.36
C GLY A 82 -7.87 5.91 -12.70
N SER A 83 -8.98 5.66 -13.39
CA SER A 83 -8.99 5.06 -14.73
C SER A 83 -9.83 5.90 -15.71
N SER A 84 -9.57 5.73 -17.00
CA SER A 84 -10.36 6.36 -18.06
C SER A 84 -10.49 5.43 -19.26
N PHE A 85 -11.57 5.58 -20.02
CA PHE A 85 -11.83 4.81 -21.23
C PHE A 85 -12.05 5.76 -22.40
N SER A 86 -11.32 5.54 -23.50
CA SER A 86 -11.44 6.35 -24.72
C SER A 86 -12.38 5.68 -25.73
N PHE A 87 -13.49 6.35 -26.06
CA PHE A 87 -14.43 5.90 -27.09
C PHE A 87 -13.88 6.23 -28.49
N GLY A 88 -13.39 5.22 -29.21
CA GLY A 88 -12.88 5.33 -30.57
C GLY A 88 -12.63 3.95 -31.20
N SER A 89 -12.26 3.90 -32.49
CA SER A 89 -11.93 2.65 -33.19
C SER A 89 -10.68 2.00 -32.56
N GLY A 90 -10.92 1.04 -31.65
CA GLY A 90 -9.89 0.38 -30.85
C GLY A 90 -9.79 0.90 -29.42
N GLY A 91 -10.93 1.08 -28.74
CA GLY A 91 -11.04 1.65 -27.39
C GLY A 91 -9.94 1.18 -26.44
N VAL A 92 -9.28 2.15 -25.79
CA VAL A 92 -8.17 1.92 -24.87
C VAL A 92 -8.62 2.32 -23.48
N SER A 93 -8.43 1.40 -22.54
CA SER A 93 -8.53 1.64 -21.11
C SER A 93 -7.17 2.12 -20.60
N THR A 94 -7.16 3.21 -19.83
CA THR A 94 -5.96 3.72 -19.16
C THR A 94 -6.15 3.62 -17.65
N TRP A 95 -5.15 3.11 -16.93
CA TRP A 95 -5.16 3.09 -15.46
C TRP A 95 -3.93 3.81 -14.94
N ASN A 96 -4.16 4.77 -14.04
CA ASN A 96 -3.10 5.55 -13.42
C ASN A 96 -2.80 4.99 -12.03
N PHE A 97 -1.52 4.95 -11.69
CA PHE A 97 -1.06 4.47 -10.41
C PHE A 97 -0.02 5.41 -9.86
N SER A 98 0.01 5.52 -8.53
CA SER A 98 1.12 6.10 -7.80
C SER A 98 1.81 5.02 -6.98
N CYS A 99 3.14 5.05 -6.89
CA CYS A 99 3.90 4.05 -6.15
C CYS A 99 4.47 4.67 -4.86
N ARG A 100 4.04 4.17 -3.70
CA ARG A 100 4.51 4.63 -2.37
C ARG A 100 5.98 4.31 -2.10
N ALA A 101 6.58 3.35 -2.80
CA ALA A 101 8.00 3.03 -2.67
C ALA A 101 8.93 4.05 -3.36
N CYS A 102 8.54 4.56 -4.54
CA CYS A 102 9.38 5.45 -5.34
C CYS A 102 8.82 6.86 -5.53
N PHE A 103 7.59 7.11 -5.06
CA PHE A 103 6.85 8.37 -5.18
C PHE A 103 6.68 8.86 -6.62
N LYS A 104 6.59 7.93 -7.57
CA LYS A 104 6.36 8.24 -8.99
C LYS A 104 5.02 7.71 -9.44
N ASN A 105 4.45 8.42 -10.41
CA ASN A 105 3.24 8.01 -11.10
C ASN A 105 3.58 7.31 -12.41
N PHE A 106 2.70 6.40 -12.82
CA PHE A 106 2.77 5.73 -14.11
C PHE A 106 1.38 5.36 -14.60
N THR A 107 1.28 5.11 -15.91
CA THR A 107 0.02 4.74 -16.57
C THR A 107 0.22 3.42 -17.30
N LYS A 108 -0.74 2.50 -17.09
CA LYS A 108 -0.89 1.29 -17.90
C LYS A 108 -2.00 1.50 -18.92
N GLU A 109 -1.86 0.90 -20.09
CA GLU A 109 -2.86 0.96 -21.16
C GLU A 109 -3.14 -0.45 -21.71
N GLY A 110 -4.42 -0.78 -21.89
CA GLY A 110 -4.88 -2.09 -22.37
C GLY A 110 -6.22 -1.97 -23.09
N GLN A 111 -6.65 -3.04 -23.76
CA GLN A 111 -7.90 -3.01 -24.54
C GLN A 111 -9.13 -3.26 -23.66
N ASN A 112 -8.97 -4.09 -22.64
CA ASN A 112 -10.06 -4.51 -21.75
C ASN A 112 -9.76 -4.11 -20.30
N TYR A 113 -10.81 -3.84 -19.51
CA TYR A 113 -10.67 -3.59 -18.07
C TYR A 113 -9.89 -4.72 -17.37
N ASN A 114 -10.09 -5.95 -17.85
CA ASN A 114 -9.53 -7.17 -17.28
C ASN A 114 -8.03 -7.37 -17.51
N GLU A 115 -7.41 -6.50 -18.33
CA GLU A 115 -5.97 -6.51 -18.58
C GLU A 115 -5.22 -5.59 -17.62
N ARG A 116 -5.91 -4.86 -16.73
CA ARG A 116 -5.33 -3.80 -15.88
C ARG A 116 -3.99 -4.18 -15.24
N ASP A 117 -3.88 -5.40 -14.70
CA ASP A 117 -2.68 -5.82 -13.97
C ASP A 117 -1.55 -6.30 -14.87
N THR A 118 -1.88 -6.94 -16.00
CA THR A 118 -0.91 -7.46 -16.97
C THR A 118 -0.55 -6.45 -18.06
N ALA A 119 -1.31 -5.36 -18.17
CA ALA A 119 -1.12 -4.30 -19.15
C ALA A 119 0.26 -3.65 -19.01
N PRO A 120 0.92 -3.33 -20.13
CA PRO A 120 2.22 -2.67 -20.11
C PRO A 120 2.11 -1.24 -19.58
N ILE A 121 3.16 -0.79 -18.89
CA ILE A 121 3.33 0.61 -18.52
C ILE A 121 3.72 1.40 -19.78
N THR A 122 2.86 2.31 -20.23
CA THR A 122 3.08 3.11 -21.44
C THR A 122 3.53 4.54 -21.14
N LYS A 123 3.22 5.08 -19.94
CA LYS A 123 3.68 6.41 -19.49
C LYS A 123 4.24 6.38 -18.07
N GLY A 124 5.17 7.28 -17.79
CA GLY A 124 5.79 7.41 -16.46
C GLY A 124 6.88 6.39 -16.17
N ALA A 125 7.10 6.08 -14.89
CA ALA A 125 8.19 5.21 -14.46
C ALA A 125 7.88 3.73 -14.72
N LYS A 126 8.63 3.08 -15.62
CA LYS A 126 8.48 1.63 -15.91
C LYS A 126 8.87 0.71 -14.75
N PHE A 127 9.78 1.17 -13.90
CA PHE A 127 10.31 0.42 -12.77
C PHE A 127 10.30 1.29 -11.52
N CYS A 128 10.11 0.65 -10.37
CA CYS A 128 10.25 1.28 -9.06
C CYS A 128 11.68 1.76 -8.83
N PHE A 129 12.64 0.94 -9.29
CA PHE A 129 14.06 1.25 -9.28
C PHE A 129 14.69 0.80 -10.59
N SER A 130 15.56 1.65 -11.13
CA SER A 130 16.45 1.33 -12.24
C SER A 130 17.82 1.93 -11.95
N GLY A 131 18.85 1.11 -11.87
CA GLY A 131 20.19 1.57 -11.51
C GLY A 131 21.21 0.44 -11.35
N SER A 132 22.27 0.70 -10.57
CA SER A 132 23.30 -0.30 -10.28
C SER A 132 22.83 -1.31 -9.23
N HIS A 133 23.30 -2.55 -9.34
CA HIS A 133 23.10 -3.55 -8.31
C HIS A 133 23.75 -3.14 -6.98
N THR A 134 23.28 -3.74 -5.89
CA THR A 134 23.91 -3.62 -4.58
C THR A 134 23.91 -4.97 -3.87
N ILE A 135 25.02 -5.27 -3.22
CA ILE A 135 25.18 -6.42 -2.31
C ILE A 135 25.29 -5.97 -0.85
N LYS A 136 25.37 -4.66 -0.62
CA LYS A 136 25.38 -4.07 0.71
C LYS A 136 23.95 -4.03 1.25
N PRO A 137 23.73 -4.30 2.55
CA PRO A 137 22.42 -4.15 3.18
C PRO A 137 21.77 -2.80 2.84
N LEU A 138 20.47 -2.84 2.56
CA LEU A 138 19.65 -1.66 2.37
C LEU A 138 18.94 -1.34 3.69
N PRO A 139 18.70 -0.06 3.99
CA PRO A 139 17.89 0.29 5.15
C PRO A 139 16.47 -0.25 4.98
N ASP A 140 15.80 -0.56 6.08
CA ASP A 140 14.42 -1.08 6.04
C ASP A 140 13.45 -0.09 5.40
N THR A 141 13.76 1.21 5.45
CA THR A 141 12.99 2.28 4.80
C THR A 141 13.07 2.28 3.27
N ASP A 142 14.03 1.56 2.64
CA ASP A 142 14.11 1.49 1.18
C ASP A 142 13.21 0.37 0.63
N LEU A 143 11.96 0.72 0.36
CA LEU A 143 10.94 -0.20 -0.14
C LEU A 143 11.09 -0.56 -1.63
N ARG A 144 12.06 0.02 -2.35
CA ARG A 144 12.22 -0.18 -3.80
C ARG A 144 13.03 -1.46 -4.09
N ARG A 145 12.54 -2.59 -3.61
CA ARG A 145 13.21 -3.90 -3.66
C ARG A 145 12.19 -5.03 -3.88
N VAL A 146 12.66 -6.13 -4.46
CA VAL A 146 11.92 -7.38 -4.54
C VAL A 146 12.07 -8.09 -3.19
N THR A 147 10.97 -8.58 -2.63
CA THR A 147 10.99 -9.36 -1.39
C THR A 147 10.48 -10.77 -1.65
N LYS A 148 11.07 -11.75 -0.96
CA LYS A 148 10.76 -13.19 -1.13
C LYS A 148 9.58 -13.66 -0.28
N ASP A 149 9.15 -12.80 0.63
CA ASP A 149 8.11 -12.98 1.64
C ASP A 149 6.83 -12.20 1.25
N ALA A 150 6.72 -11.77 0.00
CA ALA A 150 5.53 -11.15 -0.57
C ALA A 150 4.88 -12.06 -1.62
N MET A 151 3.56 -12.14 -1.62
CA MET A 151 2.79 -12.89 -2.60
C MET A 151 1.56 -12.10 -3.06
N VAL A 152 1.24 -12.23 -4.34
CA VAL A 152 0.01 -11.69 -4.94
C VAL A 152 -0.78 -12.85 -5.51
N LEU A 153 -2.03 -13.00 -5.10
CA LEU A 153 -2.99 -13.96 -5.64
C LEU A 153 -4.06 -13.21 -6.42
N ASN A 154 -4.32 -13.67 -7.64
CA ASN A 154 -5.38 -13.14 -8.47
C ASN A 154 -6.60 -14.06 -8.38
N ALA A 155 -7.79 -13.46 -8.28
CA ALA A 155 -9.04 -14.20 -8.26
C ALA A 155 -9.20 -15.08 -9.50
N GLY A 156 -9.51 -16.35 -9.25
CA GLY A 156 -9.76 -17.36 -10.27
C GLY A 156 -10.32 -18.63 -9.64
N PRO A 157 -10.68 -19.64 -10.47
CA PRO A 157 -11.37 -20.85 -9.99
C PRO A 157 -10.61 -21.64 -8.89
N ASN A 158 -9.29 -21.50 -8.83
CA ASN A 158 -8.45 -22.21 -7.86
C ASN A 158 -8.05 -21.35 -6.64
N LEU A 159 -8.62 -20.15 -6.47
CA LEU A 159 -8.17 -19.21 -5.44
C LEU A 159 -8.25 -19.82 -4.02
N GLN A 160 -9.31 -20.56 -3.69
CA GLN A 160 -9.40 -21.21 -2.38
C GLN A 160 -8.23 -22.18 -2.12
N GLN A 161 -7.90 -23.03 -3.10
CA GLN A 161 -6.79 -23.97 -2.98
C GLN A 161 -5.44 -23.26 -2.82
N GLN A 162 -5.27 -22.11 -3.49
CA GLN A 162 -4.07 -21.29 -3.35
C GLN A 162 -3.96 -20.67 -1.95
N ILE A 163 -5.07 -20.17 -1.38
CA ILE A 163 -5.13 -19.67 -0.01
C ILE A 163 -4.79 -20.77 1.00
N ASP A 164 -5.40 -21.95 0.84
CA ASP A 164 -5.19 -23.09 1.75
C ASP A 164 -3.75 -23.60 1.73
N ALA A 165 -3.04 -23.43 0.60
CA ALA A 165 -1.66 -23.88 0.45
C ALA A 165 -0.61 -22.93 1.06
N ILE A 166 -0.95 -21.65 1.32
CA ILE A 166 0.00 -20.62 1.79
C ILE A 166 0.82 -21.06 3.01
N PRO A 167 0.22 -21.64 4.08
CA PRO A 167 0.97 -21.99 5.28
C PRO A 167 2.10 -23.00 5.02
N VAL A 168 1.98 -23.80 3.95
CA VAL A 168 2.97 -24.80 3.55
C VAL A 168 3.94 -24.25 2.51
N THR A 169 3.44 -23.51 1.52
CA THR A 169 4.26 -23.03 0.39
C THR A 169 5.09 -21.80 0.75
N MET A 170 4.57 -20.92 1.63
CA MET A 170 5.22 -19.69 2.07
C MET A 170 5.02 -19.46 3.59
N PRO A 171 5.60 -20.31 4.45
CA PRO A 171 5.41 -20.23 5.91
C PRO A 171 5.97 -18.96 6.57
N GLN A 172 6.72 -18.15 5.84
CA GLN A 172 7.34 -16.90 6.29
C GLN A 172 6.80 -15.70 5.50
N ILE A 173 5.61 -15.83 4.91
CA ILE A 173 4.95 -14.73 4.21
C ILE A 173 4.70 -13.56 5.18
N ARG A 174 5.10 -12.37 4.76
CA ARG A 174 4.92 -11.10 5.49
C ARG A 174 3.94 -10.18 4.79
N ILE A 175 3.79 -10.31 3.46
CA ILE A 175 2.95 -9.43 2.65
C ILE A 175 2.07 -10.28 1.73
N LEU A 176 0.76 -10.11 1.81
CA LEU A 176 -0.21 -10.80 0.98
C LEU A 176 -1.18 -9.81 0.35
N THR A 177 -1.27 -9.83 -0.98
CA THR A 177 -2.35 -9.15 -1.72
C THR A 177 -3.20 -10.22 -2.40
N ILE A 178 -4.51 -10.21 -2.14
CA ILE A 178 -5.49 -11.02 -2.88
C ILE A 178 -6.40 -10.05 -3.61
N GLN A 179 -6.41 -10.11 -4.94
CA GLN A 179 -7.10 -9.13 -5.78
C GLN A 179 -7.84 -9.78 -6.95
N SER A 180 -8.86 -9.10 -7.50
CA SER A 180 -9.40 -9.46 -8.82
C SER A 180 -8.82 -8.56 -9.90
N THR A 181 -8.36 -9.15 -11.01
CA THR A 181 -7.77 -8.43 -12.15
C THR A 181 -8.76 -8.27 -13.32
N GLY A 182 -9.97 -8.82 -13.19
CA GLY A 182 -10.91 -9.08 -14.30
C GLY A 182 -12.32 -8.53 -14.12
N GLY A 183 -12.50 -7.58 -13.20
CA GLY A 183 -13.82 -7.21 -12.68
C GLY A 183 -14.24 -8.11 -11.51
N TYR A 184 -15.34 -7.72 -10.86
CA TYR A 184 -15.85 -8.43 -9.71
C TYR A 184 -16.58 -9.71 -10.15
N ASP A 185 -16.08 -10.88 -9.75
CA ASP A 185 -16.65 -12.20 -10.06
C ASP A 185 -17.25 -12.81 -8.78
N ASP A 186 -18.58 -12.79 -8.69
CA ASP A 186 -19.35 -13.28 -7.56
C ASP A 186 -19.45 -14.82 -7.51
N SER A 187 -19.01 -15.53 -8.55
CA SER A 187 -18.91 -16.98 -8.55
C SER A 187 -17.71 -17.49 -7.75
N ILE A 188 -16.70 -16.63 -7.53
CA ILE A 188 -15.49 -16.95 -6.78
C ILE A 188 -15.65 -16.45 -5.35
N GLN A 189 -16.07 -17.35 -4.46
CA GLN A 189 -16.39 -17.02 -3.07
C GLN A 189 -15.44 -17.68 -2.06
N PRO A 190 -14.17 -17.24 -1.99
CA PRO A 190 -13.18 -17.84 -1.11
C PRO A 190 -13.44 -17.49 0.36
N LYS A 191 -12.86 -18.29 1.24
CA LYS A 191 -12.73 -18.05 2.68
C LYS A 191 -11.27 -17.81 3.03
N LEU A 192 -11.01 -16.78 3.82
CA LEU A 192 -9.70 -16.53 4.41
C LEU A 192 -9.73 -16.87 5.90
N GLU A 193 -9.36 -18.10 6.22
CA GLU A 193 -9.34 -18.64 7.60
C GLU A 193 -8.10 -19.51 7.85
N VAL A 194 -6.96 -19.08 7.32
CA VAL A 194 -5.70 -19.84 7.36
C VAL A 194 -4.65 -19.14 8.22
N SER A 195 -3.80 -19.94 8.89
CA SER A 195 -2.76 -19.39 9.76
C SER A 195 -1.56 -18.88 8.94
N MET A 196 -1.23 -17.60 9.15
CA MET A 196 -0.06 -16.93 8.57
C MET A 196 0.60 -16.10 9.67
N PRO A 197 1.40 -16.74 10.56
CA PRO A 197 1.86 -16.12 11.81
C PRO A 197 2.82 -14.94 11.62
N GLU A 198 3.47 -14.85 10.44
CA GLU A 198 4.40 -13.79 10.08
C GLU A 198 3.77 -12.68 9.22
N LEU A 199 2.47 -12.77 8.90
CA LEU A 199 1.82 -11.81 8.02
C LEU A 199 1.67 -10.43 8.70
N GLU A 200 2.24 -9.41 8.07
CA GLU A 200 2.26 -8.02 8.56
C GLU A 200 1.36 -7.10 7.73
N THR A 201 1.31 -7.31 6.42
CA THR A 201 0.50 -6.52 5.48
C THR A 201 -0.45 -7.41 4.71
N LEU A 202 -1.75 -7.09 4.76
CA LEU A 202 -2.80 -7.80 4.03
C LEU A 202 -3.65 -6.82 3.22
N GLN A 203 -3.83 -7.12 1.93
CA GLN A 203 -4.73 -6.38 1.05
C GLN A 203 -5.73 -7.33 0.39
N LEU A 204 -7.02 -7.01 0.51
CA LEU A 204 -8.13 -7.76 -0.07
C LEU A 204 -8.93 -6.82 -0.98
N ILE A 205 -8.77 -6.96 -2.31
CA ILE A 205 -9.20 -5.94 -3.28
C ILE A 205 -10.13 -6.55 -4.34
N ASP A 206 -11.40 -6.13 -4.35
CA ASP A 206 -12.37 -6.50 -5.39
C ASP A 206 -12.62 -8.03 -5.51
N VAL A 207 -12.58 -8.75 -4.39
CA VAL A 207 -12.83 -10.21 -4.35
C VAL A 207 -14.07 -10.50 -3.51
N ALA A 208 -14.96 -11.33 -4.06
CA ALA A 208 -16.23 -11.70 -3.46
C ALA A 208 -16.07 -12.72 -2.30
N PHE A 209 -15.29 -12.38 -1.25
CA PHE A 209 -15.05 -13.28 -0.13
C PHE A 209 -16.35 -13.72 0.55
N GLN A 210 -16.51 -15.02 0.78
CA GLN A 210 -17.60 -15.53 1.62
C GLN A 210 -17.35 -15.23 3.10
N LYS A 211 -16.09 -15.34 3.53
CA LYS A 211 -15.70 -15.18 4.93
C LYS A 211 -14.25 -14.74 5.07
N VAL A 212 -13.98 -13.84 6.01
CA VAL A 212 -12.63 -13.40 6.37
C VAL A 212 -12.50 -13.40 7.89
N THR A 213 -11.61 -14.24 8.41
CA THR A 213 -11.31 -14.33 9.85
C THR A 213 -9.86 -13.93 10.10
N LEU A 214 -9.66 -12.76 10.71
CA LEU A 214 -8.35 -12.24 11.11
C LEU A 214 -8.32 -12.06 12.62
N ASN A 215 -7.44 -12.78 13.31
CA ASN A 215 -7.36 -12.76 14.77
C ASN A 215 -5.96 -13.17 15.26
N GLN A 216 -5.72 -13.06 16.57
CA GLN A 216 -4.43 -13.41 17.17
C GLN A 216 -4.00 -14.87 17.00
N GLN A 217 -4.92 -15.80 16.75
CA GLN A 217 -4.58 -17.20 16.54
C GLN A 217 -4.07 -17.45 15.12
N LEU A 218 -4.71 -16.83 14.11
CA LEU A 218 -4.41 -17.08 12.71
C LEU A 218 -3.34 -16.11 12.18
N THR A 219 -3.46 -14.83 12.49
CA THR A 219 -2.69 -13.74 11.88
C THR A 219 -2.28 -12.66 12.92
N PRO A 220 -1.51 -13.03 13.96
CA PRO A 220 -1.21 -12.15 15.10
C PRO A 220 -0.40 -10.89 14.79
N LYS A 221 0.33 -10.86 13.68
CA LYS A 221 1.29 -9.80 13.36
C LYS A 221 0.79 -8.76 12.35
N ILE A 222 -0.47 -8.84 11.91
CA ILE A 222 -0.99 -7.87 10.93
C ILE A 222 -0.97 -6.46 11.54
N GLU A 223 -0.25 -5.56 10.88
CA GLU A 223 -0.14 -4.15 11.24
C GLU A 223 -0.82 -3.24 10.19
N ASP A 224 -0.91 -3.68 8.93
CA ASP A 224 -1.52 -2.94 7.81
C ASP A 224 -2.57 -3.81 7.10
N LEU A 225 -3.83 -3.36 7.15
CA LEU A 225 -4.97 -4.03 6.53
C LEU A 225 -5.70 -3.09 5.59
N THR A 226 -5.77 -3.47 4.31
CA THR A 226 -6.60 -2.79 3.30
C THR A 226 -7.67 -3.75 2.79
N MET A 227 -8.90 -3.27 2.74
CA MET A 227 -10.05 -4.00 2.22
C MET A 227 -10.82 -3.08 1.28
N GLN A 228 -11.13 -3.57 0.07
CA GLN A 228 -11.86 -2.82 -0.93
C GLN A 228 -12.91 -3.71 -1.58
N ASN A 229 -14.14 -3.20 -1.67
CA ASN A 229 -15.24 -3.82 -2.40
C ASN A 229 -15.46 -5.27 -1.93
N ILE A 230 -15.54 -5.41 -0.60
CA ILE A 230 -15.87 -6.68 0.06
C ILE A 230 -17.40 -6.82 0.05
N PRO A 231 -17.96 -8.00 -0.27
CA PRO A 231 -19.41 -8.15 -0.33
C PRO A 231 -20.10 -7.90 1.02
N ASP A 232 -21.32 -7.38 0.94
CA ASP A 232 -22.17 -6.99 2.07
C ASP A 232 -22.61 -8.19 2.94
N GLU A 233 -22.60 -9.39 2.35
CA GLU A 233 -22.89 -10.68 2.97
C GLU A 233 -21.63 -11.41 3.49
N CYS A 234 -20.43 -10.85 3.31
CA CYS A 234 -19.20 -11.44 3.80
C CYS A 234 -19.21 -11.56 5.32
N GLN A 235 -18.93 -12.75 5.84
CA GLN A 235 -18.74 -12.95 7.28
C GLN A 235 -17.37 -12.39 7.70
N LEU A 236 -17.35 -11.22 8.33
CA LEU A 236 -16.12 -10.55 8.75
C LEU A 236 -15.84 -10.75 10.24
N THR A 237 -14.59 -11.04 10.56
CA THR A 237 -14.06 -11.00 11.93
C THR A 237 -12.66 -10.41 11.88
N VAL A 238 -12.45 -9.28 12.57
CA VAL A 238 -11.16 -8.58 12.62
C VAL A 238 -10.81 -8.24 14.07
N LEU A 239 -10.01 -9.10 14.70
CA LEU A 239 -9.60 -9.00 16.10
C LEU A 239 -8.07 -8.88 16.19
N LEU A 240 -7.56 -7.72 15.75
CA LEU A 240 -6.13 -7.47 15.55
C LEU A 240 -5.64 -6.33 16.47
N PRO A 241 -5.05 -6.63 17.65
CA PRO A 241 -4.60 -5.61 18.59
C PRO A 241 -3.33 -4.88 18.17
N GLU A 242 -2.54 -5.48 17.27
CA GLU A 242 -1.32 -4.89 16.70
C GLU A 242 -1.58 -4.03 15.45
N LEU A 243 -2.84 -3.95 15.00
CA LEU A 243 -3.23 -3.20 13.82
C LEU A 243 -2.91 -1.71 13.99
N LYS A 244 -2.15 -1.15 13.03
CA LYS A 244 -1.75 0.27 12.99
C LYS A 244 -2.47 1.02 11.88
N THR A 245 -2.68 0.38 10.74
CA THR A 245 -3.32 0.98 9.57
C THR A 245 -4.50 0.13 9.15
N PHE A 246 -5.67 0.76 9.02
CA PHE A 246 -6.87 0.14 8.48
C PHE A 246 -7.46 1.01 7.37
N SER A 247 -7.74 0.40 6.22
CA SER A 247 -8.45 1.00 5.10
C SER A 247 -9.62 0.12 4.67
N MET A 248 -10.82 0.71 4.55
CA MET A 248 -12.02 0.02 4.05
C MET A 248 -12.77 0.88 3.03
N HIS A 249 -12.78 0.45 1.77
CA HIS A 249 -13.41 1.18 0.67
C HIS A 249 -14.56 0.38 0.06
N TYR A 250 -15.67 1.04 -0.27
CA TYR A 250 -16.87 0.44 -0.88
C TYR A 250 -17.40 -0.78 -0.09
N TYR A 251 -17.92 -0.54 1.11
CA TYR A 251 -18.45 -1.61 1.96
C TYR A 251 -19.72 -1.17 2.69
N GLY A 252 -20.75 -2.04 2.73
CA GLY A 252 -21.99 -1.78 3.47
C GLY A 252 -22.68 -3.06 3.95
N PRO A 253 -22.48 -3.50 5.19
CA PRO A 253 -22.98 -4.80 5.64
C PRO A 253 -24.51 -4.92 5.50
N SER A 254 -24.96 -6.10 5.08
CA SER A 254 -26.39 -6.39 4.88
C SER A 254 -27.14 -6.66 6.19
N SER A 255 -26.46 -7.13 7.23
CA SER A 255 -27.12 -7.56 8.47
C SER A 255 -26.28 -7.44 9.75
N ASP A 256 -24.95 -7.52 9.66
CA ASP A 256 -24.06 -7.46 10.84
C ASP A 256 -22.93 -6.45 10.66
N GLU A 257 -22.98 -5.38 11.45
CA GLU A 257 -21.92 -4.37 11.55
C GLU A 257 -21.09 -4.50 12.85
N SER A 258 -21.40 -5.46 13.73
CA SER A 258 -20.76 -5.60 15.04
C SER A 258 -19.24 -5.78 14.94
N TRP A 259 -18.77 -6.45 13.88
CA TRP A 259 -17.36 -6.71 13.63
C TRP A 259 -16.51 -5.43 13.62
N ILE A 260 -17.03 -4.31 13.10
CA ILE A 260 -16.25 -3.07 13.00
C ILE A 260 -16.08 -2.42 14.38
N HIS A 261 -17.10 -2.52 15.23
CA HIS A 261 -17.04 -2.05 16.60
C HIS A 261 -16.08 -2.91 17.43
N GLU A 262 -16.11 -4.23 17.24
CA GLU A 262 -15.16 -5.15 17.86
C GLU A 262 -13.73 -4.90 17.39
N MET A 263 -13.54 -4.62 16.10
CA MET A 263 -12.25 -4.25 15.52
C MET A 263 -11.72 -2.96 16.15
N LEU A 264 -12.51 -1.88 16.12
CA LEU A 264 -12.13 -0.60 16.73
C LEU A 264 -11.87 -0.73 18.23
N ALA A 265 -12.61 -1.60 18.92
CA ALA A 265 -12.35 -1.90 20.32
C ALA A 265 -11.03 -2.69 20.51
N THR A 266 -10.71 -3.61 19.62
CA THR A 266 -9.54 -4.49 19.76
C THR A 266 -8.24 -3.80 19.33
N SER A 267 -8.27 -2.98 18.28
CA SER A 267 -7.11 -2.33 17.66
C SER A 267 -6.58 -1.13 18.45
N THR A 268 -6.09 -1.39 19.66
CA THR A 268 -5.59 -0.37 20.60
C THR A 268 -4.34 0.40 20.11
N LYS A 269 -3.65 -0.12 19.09
CA LYS A 269 -2.47 0.49 18.46
C LYS A 269 -2.77 1.22 17.15
N LEU A 270 -4.03 1.35 16.77
CA LEU A 270 -4.45 1.99 15.54
C LEU A 270 -3.91 3.42 15.45
N VAL A 271 -3.25 3.73 14.34
CA VAL A 271 -2.63 5.02 14.01
C VAL A 271 -3.45 5.73 12.94
N THR A 272 -3.89 5.01 11.91
CA THR A 272 -4.65 5.57 10.81
C THR A 272 -5.87 4.70 10.50
N PHE A 273 -7.03 5.33 10.40
CA PHE A 273 -8.25 4.75 9.87
C PHE A 273 -8.66 5.52 8.62
N ASP A 274 -8.80 4.83 7.50
CA ASP A 274 -9.21 5.40 6.23
C ASP A 274 -10.44 4.68 5.69
N SER A 275 -11.42 5.43 5.17
CA SER A 275 -12.55 4.83 4.51
C SER A 275 -13.11 5.71 3.40
N TYR A 276 -13.66 5.03 2.39
CA TYR A 276 -14.41 5.66 1.31
C TYR A 276 -15.68 4.86 1.04
N LYS A 277 -16.85 5.51 1.13
CA LYS A 277 -18.15 4.84 0.98
C LYS A 277 -18.34 3.67 1.96
N LEU A 278 -17.97 3.90 3.22
CA LEU A 278 -18.24 2.99 4.33
C LEU A 278 -19.66 3.23 4.86
N ARG A 279 -20.58 2.31 4.54
CA ARG A 279 -21.99 2.37 4.92
C ARG A 279 -22.24 1.56 6.21
N VAL A 280 -21.53 1.90 7.28
CA VAL A 280 -21.78 1.39 8.63
C VAL A 280 -22.36 2.51 9.50
N GLY A 281 -23.24 2.20 10.43
CA GLY A 281 -23.86 3.21 11.27
C GLY A 281 -25.13 2.73 11.98
N PRO A 282 -25.59 3.49 12.99
CA PRO A 282 -25.52 4.94 12.97
C PRO A 282 -24.31 5.57 13.66
N GLU A 283 -23.55 4.84 14.47
CA GLU A 283 -22.51 5.44 15.31
C GLU A 283 -21.15 4.80 15.09
N LEU A 284 -20.07 5.57 15.17
CA LEU A 284 -18.71 5.05 15.26
C LEU A 284 -18.01 5.60 16.50
N THR A 285 -17.24 4.74 17.17
CA THR A 285 -16.44 5.11 18.34
C THR A 285 -14.99 4.75 18.11
N PHE A 286 -14.12 5.75 18.16
CA PHE A 286 -12.68 5.58 18.07
C PHE A 286 -12.03 5.89 19.42
N ALA A 287 -11.12 5.02 19.85
CA ALA A 287 -10.36 5.24 21.06
C ALA A 287 -8.92 4.72 20.91
N GLY A 288 -7.93 5.58 21.04
CA GLY A 288 -6.53 5.19 20.92
C GLY A 288 -5.55 6.32 21.22
N ASN A 289 -4.55 6.04 22.05
CA ASN A 289 -3.45 6.99 22.27
C ASN A 289 -2.55 7.13 21.04
N SER A 290 -2.49 6.13 20.15
CA SER A 290 -1.68 6.17 18.93
C SER A 290 -2.38 6.78 17.72
N LEU A 291 -3.69 7.04 17.81
CA LEU A 291 -4.54 7.42 16.69
C LEU A 291 -4.20 8.85 16.23
N GLN A 292 -3.77 8.98 14.98
CA GLN A 292 -3.25 10.21 14.37
C GLN A 292 -4.12 10.70 13.22
N SER A 293 -4.74 9.80 12.45
CA SER A 293 -5.58 10.18 11.31
C SER A 293 -6.85 9.34 11.25
N ILE A 294 -7.98 10.00 11.08
CA ILE A 294 -9.27 9.38 10.79
C ILE A 294 -9.81 10.07 9.52
N ASN A 295 -9.98 9.30 8.45
CA ASN A 295 -10.63 9.75 7.24
C ASN A 295 -11.91 8.94 7.02
N LEU A 296 -13.06 9.61 7.09
CA LEU A 296 -14.38 9.07 6.84
C LEU A 296 -14.95 9.83 5.65
N HIS A 297 -14.62 9.38 4.43
CA HIS A 297 -15.11 10.01 3.22
C HIS A 297 -16.35 9.26 2.71
N ARG A 298 -17.46 9.98 2.48
CA ARG A 298 -18.73 9.38 2.03
C ARG A 298 -19.23 8.29 3.00
N ALA A 299 -19.04 8.49 4.30
CA ALA A 299 -19.62 7.61 5.32
C ALA A 299 -21.13 7.90 5.46
N GLU A 300 -21.92 7.48 4.47
CA GLU A 300 -23.31 7.91 4.27
C GLU A 300 -24.27 7.49 5.39
N LEU A 301 -23.93 6.46 6.17
CA LEU A 301 -24.76 6.01 7.30
C LEU A 301 -24.26 6.53 8.66
N LEU A 302 -23.15 7.28 8.69
CA LEU A 302 -22.61 7.86 9.90
C LEU A 302 -23.51 9.00 10.40
N HIS A 303 -24.12 8.79 11.57
CA HIS A 303 -24.98 9.76 12.25
C HIS A 303 -24.30 10.37 13.48
N SER A 304 -23.61 9.56 14.29
CA SER A 304 -22.87 10.02 15.48
C SER A 304 -21.41 9.54 15.47
N LEU A 305 -20.53 10.33 16.07
CA LEU A 305 -19.11 10.01 16.20
C LEU A 305 -18.59 10.34 17.60
N THR A 306 -17.96 9.36 18.25
CA THR A 306 -17.29 9.53 19.54
C THR A 306 -15.80 9.27 19.42
N LEU A 307 -14.97 10.19 19.94
CA LEU A 307 -13.52 10.14 19.83
C LEU A 307 -12.84 10.25 21.18
N TYR A 308 -11.98 9.28 21.51
CA TYR A 308 -10.86 9.45 22.45
C TYR A 308 -9.55 9.31 21.66
N ALA A 309 -9.01 10.43 21.18
CA ALA A 309 -7.83 10.43 20.33
C ALA A 309 -6.92 11.62 20.69
N PRO A 310 -6.14 11.53 21.78
CA PRO A 310 -5.32 12.65 22.26
C PRO A 310 -4.21 13.07 21.29
N ASN A 311 -3.71 12.17 20.45
CA ASN A 311 -2.66 12.43 19.47
C ASN A 311 -3.18 12.57 18.03
N LEU A 312 -4.48 12.84 17.87
CA LEU A 312 -5.07 13.07 16.56
C LEU A 312 -4.42 14.30 15.90
N HIS A 313 -4.20 14.22 14.59
CA HIS A 313 -3.67 15.28 13.75
C HIS A 313 -4.61 15.63 12.59
N HIS A 314 -5.38 14.66 12.10
CA HIS A 314 -6.32 14.84 11.01
C HIS A 314 -7.64 14.10 11.26
N LEU A 315 -8.76 14.79 11.04
CA LEU A 315 -10.10 14.24 11.02
C LEU A 315 -10.81 14.74 9.76
N SER A 316 -11.03 13.84 8.79
CA SER A 316 -11.85 14.13 7.63
C SER A 316 -13.22 13.48 7.77
N LEU A 317 -14.26 14.29 7.59
CA LEU A 317 -15.68 13.93 7.55
C LEU A 317 -16.28 14.31 6.18
N GLN A 318 -15.43 14.37 5.16
CA GLN A 318 -15.81 14.85 3.83
C GLN A 318 -17.01 14.07 3.28
N ALA A 319 -18.01 14.79 2.78
CA ALA A 319 -19.21 14.22 2.17
C ALA A 319 -19.97 13.23 3.08
N CYS A 320 -19.90 13.39 4.41
CA CYS A 320 -20.75 12.68 5.37
C CYS A 320 -22.14 13.33 5.43
N TYR A 321 -23.03 12.90 4.54
CA TYR A 321 -24.34 13.55 4.35
C TYR A 321 -25.39 13.25 5.45
N ASN A 322 -25.14 12.29 6.34
CA ASN A 322 -26.10 11.93 7.40
C ASN A 322 -25.59 12.27 8.82
N PHE A 323 -24.51 13.05 8.92
CA PHE A 323 -23.81 13.34 10.18
C PHE A 323 -24.52 14.43 11.01
N GLU A 324 -25.73 14.10 11.47
CA GLU A 324 -26.63 15.05 12.14
C GLU A 324 -26.84 14.75 13.64
N GLY A 325 -26.30 13.64 14.14
CA GLY A 325 -26.45 13.19 15.51
C GLY A 325 -25.50 13.90 16.47
N THR A 326 -24.71 13.12 17.19
CA THR A 326 -23.78 13.65 18.21
C THR A 326 -22.33 13.55 17.77
N PHE A 327 -21.58 14.61 18.06
CA PHE A 327 -20.12 14.57 17.98
C PHE A 327 -19.55 14.78 19.38
N THR A 328 -18.84 13.77 19.89
CA THR A 328 -18.32 13.74 21.25
C THR A 328 -16.81 13.53 21.24
N ILE A 329 -16.07 14.44 21.88
CA ILE A 329 -14.64 14.29 22.12
C ILE A 329 -14.45 14.04 23.62
N LEU A 330 -13.89 12.88 23.96
CA LEU A 330 -13.68 12.43 25.32
C LEU A 330 -12.30 12.88 25.82
N ASP A 331 -12.26 13.38 27.06
CA ASP A 331 -11.01 13.74 27.74
C ASP A 331 -10.28 12.53 28.35
N SER A 332 -11.00 11.44 28.59
CA SER A 332 -10.45 10.22 29.19
C SER A 332 -11.17 8.99 28.67
N HIS A 333 -10.49 7.84 28.75
CA HIS A 333 -11.05 6.55 28.37
C HIS A 333 -10.50 5.46 29.30
N PRO A 334 -11.33 4.55 29.84
CA PRO A 334 -10.93 3.59 30.89
C PRO A 334 -9.79 2.64 30.49
N ARG A 335 -9.65 2.36 29.19
CA ARG A 335 -8.62 1.48 28.63
C ARG A 335 -7.27 2.15 28.35
N PHE A 336 -7.19 3.48 28.38
CA PHE A 336 -5.99 4.19 27.96
C PHE A 336 -5.45 5.06 29.10
N ALA A 337 -4.13 5.03 29.28
CA ALA A 337 -3.46 5.89 30.24
C ALA A 337 -3.66 7.37 29.85
N PRO A 338 -3.88 8.27 30.82
CA PRO A 338 -3.97 9.70 30.55
C PRO A 338 -2.71 10.23 29.89
N VAL A 339 -2.88 11.09 28.89
CA VAL A 339 -1.79 11.83 28.26
C VAL A 339 -1.56 13.17 28.96
N ARG A 340 -0.32 13.68 28.93
CA ARG A 340 0.04 14.97 29.55
C ARG A 340 -0.54 16.18 28.80
N SER A 341 -0.66 16.05 27.48
CA SER A 341 -1.16 17.08 26.58
C SER A 341 -1.85 16.40 25.41
N GLN A 342 -2.87 17.04 24.86
CA GLN A 342 -3.56 16.58 23.66
C GLN A 342 -3.16 17.48 22.49
N SER A 343 -2.91 16.89 21.32
CA SER A 343 -2.53 17.60 20.11
C SER A 343 -3.72 18.35 19.48
N PRO A 344 -3.50 19.53 18.89
CA PRO A 344 -4.45 20.10 17.97
C PRO A 344 -4.52 19.24 16.69
N PHE A 345 -5.66 19.26 16.01
CA PHE A 345 -5.89 18.50 14.78
C PHE A 345 -6.71 19.29 13.78
N VAL A 346 -6.43 19.03 12.50
CA VAL A 346 -7.15 19.60 11.38
C VAL A 346 -8.45 18.85 11.16
N VAL A 347 -9.55 19.58 10.97
CA VAL A 347 -10.85 19.01 10.62
C VAL A 347 -11.25 19.44 9.22
N ASN A 348 -11.59 18.46 8.38
CA ASN A 348 -12.22 18.68 7.08
C ASN A 348 -13.68 18.22 7.13
N THR A 349 -14.61 19.13 6.87
CA THR A 349 -16.06 18.83 6.78
C THR A 349 -16.64 19.21 5.42
N LEU A 350 -15.81 19.26 4.38
CA LEU A 350 -16.24 19.64 3.04
C LEU A 350 -17.42 18.78 2.59
N ASN A 351 -18.52 19.41 2.19
CA ASN A 351 -19.77 18.74 1.77
C ASN A 351 -20.40 17.82 2.84
N ALA A 352 -20.08 17.97 4.12
CA ALA A 352 -20.74 17.23 5.21
C ALA A 352 -22.03 17.93 5.68
N CYS A 353 -23.05 17.15 6.03
CA CYS A 353 -24.20 17.67 6.79
C CYS A 353 -23.80 17.76 8.26
N LEU A 354 -23.91 18.94 8.87
CA LEU A 354 -23.55 19.17 10.27
C LEU A 354 -24.76 19.73 11.02
N SER A 355 -25.22 19.03 12.06
CA SER A 355 -26.27 19.58 12.93
C SER A 355 -25.77 20.78 13.74
N PRO A 356 -26.66 21.67 14.22
CA PRO A 356 -26.25 22.78 15.08
C PRO A 356 -25.51 22.33 16.35
N ALA A 357 -25.78 21.12 16.84
CA ALA A 357 -25.06 20.55 17.98
C ALA A 357 -23.61 20.21 17.62
N ILE A 358 -23.40 19.55 16.49
CA ILE A 358 -22.08 19.19 15.99
C ILE A 358 -21.26 20.44 15.68
N GLN A 359 -21.86 21.43 15.01
CA GLN A 359 -21.20 22.72 14.73
C GLN A 359 -20.72 23.40 16.02
N ARG A 360 -21.54 23.41 17.08
CA ARG A 360 -21.14 23.94 18.39
C ARG A 360 -19.97 23.18 18.99
N THR A 361 -19.97 21.84 18.95
CA THR A 361 -18.84 21.05 19.44
C THR A 361 -17.57 21.37 18.66
N LEU A 362 -17.64 21.42 17.33
CA LEU A 362 -16.49 21.72 16.47
C LEU A 362 -15.91 23.11 16.74
N GLN A 363 -16.78 24.13 16.86
CA GLN A 363 -16.35 25.52 17.08
C GLN A 363 -15.83 25.78 18.50
N SER A 364 -16.32 25.05 19.50
CA SER A 364 -15.95 25.28 20.90
C SER A 364 -14.73 24.47 21.36
N ASN A 365 -14.30 23.45 20.60
CA ASN A 365 -13.17 22.62 21.02
C ASN A 365 -11.83 23.31 20.70
N PRO A 366 -10.98 23.58 21.71
CA PRO A 366 -9.71 24.30 21.50
C PRO A 366 -8.65 23.50 20.73
N ARG A 367 -8.85 22.20 20.51
CA ARG A 367 -7.93 21.36 19.72
C ARG A 367 -8.19 21.44 18.22
N ILE A 368 -9.33 21.95 17.79
CA ILE A 368 -9.72 21.92 16.38
C ILE A 368 -9.11 23.10 15.64
N VAL A 369 -8.44 22.78 14.53
CA VAL A 369 -7.96 23.71 13.52
C VAL A 369 -8.75 23.42 12.25
N TRP A 370 -9.32 24.44 11.62
CA TRP A 370 -10.00 24.26 10.33
C TRP A 370 -8.96 24.16 9.22
N GLU A 371 -9.18 23.27 8.26
CA GLU A 371 -8.39 23.28 7.03
C GLU A 371 -8.66 24.62 6.33
N ASP A 372 -7.63 25.47 6.18
CA ASP A 372 -7.77 26.70 5.38
C ASP A 372 -8.11 26.26 3.96
N ASP A 373 -9.29 26.66 3.47
CA ASP A 373 -9.72 26.49 2.08
C ASP A 373 -8.82 27.34 1.15
N GLY A 374 -7.59 26.88 0.97
CA GLY A 374 -6.69 27.36 -0.06
C GLY A 374 -7.29 27.00 -1.42
N ASP A 375 -7.79 28.02 -2.11
CA ASP A 375 -8.37 28.01 -3.45
C ASP A 375 -9.77 27.40 -3.59
N ALA A 376 -10.75 28.30 -3.65
CA ALA A 376 -12.02 28.17 -4.37
C ALA A 376 -11.84 27.98 -5.91
N THR A 377 -10.82 27.26 -6.34
CA THR A 377 -10.55 26.94 -7.75
C THR A 377 -10.06 25.50 -7.92
N ASN A 378 -10.72 24.53 -7.30
CA ASN A 378 -10.63 23.15 -7.77
C ASN A 378 -11.56 23.00 -8.99
N PRO A 379 -11.04 22.79 -10.23
CA PRO A 379 -11.86 22.79 -11.45
C PRO A 379 -12.89 21.66 -11.53
N LEU A 380 -12.86 20.71 -10.59
CA LEU A 380 -13.79 19.58 -10.55
C LEU A 380 -15.17 19.94 -9.99
N GLU A 381 -15.32 20.96 -9.15
CA GLU A 381 -16.64 21.38 -8.65
C GLU A 381 -17.44 22.21 -9.67
N ALA A 382 -16.75 22.92 -10.58
CA ALA A 382 -17.42 23.62 -11.69
C ALA A 382 -18.10 22.67 -12.70
N HIS A 383 -17.71 21.39 -12.71
CA HIS A 383 -18.32 20.38 -13.59
C HIS A 383 -19.58 19.73 -13.02
N PHE A 384 -19.78 19.73 -11.70
CA PHE A 384 -20.97 19.13 -11.07
C PHE A 384 -22.03 20.15 -10.67
N ALA A 385 -21.69 21.44 -10.54
CA ALA A 385 -22.66 22.52 -10.32
C ALA A 385 -23.56 22.82 -11.55
N GLY A 386 -23.27 22.23 -12.72
CA GLY A 386 -24.00 22.49 -13.96
C GLY A 386 -25.15 21.51 -14.30
N TRP A 387 -25.44 20.52 -13.46
CA TRP A 387 -26.44 19.47 -13.78
C TRP A 387 -27.70 19.49 -12.90
N GLN A 388 -27.96 20.59 -12.19
CA GLN A 388 -29.29 20.86 -11.59
C GLN A 388 -30.05 21.93 -12.39
N SER A 389 -30.50 21.56 -13.58
CA SER A 389 -31.72 22.12 -14.19
C SER A 389 -32.12 21.30 -15.41
N GLY A 390 -33.05 20.35 -15.24
CA GLY A 390 -33.71 19.71 -16.37
C GLY A 390 -34.25 18.31 -16.11
N TRP A 391 -35.44 18.27 -15.51
CA TRP A 391 -36.44 17.18 -15.53
C TRP A 391 -36.19 15.94 -14.67
#